data_AF-A0AB39YP80-F1
#
_entry.id   AF-A0AB39YP80-F1
#
_cell.length_a   1.000
_cell.length_b   1.000
_cell.length_c   1.000
_cell.angle_alpha   90.00
_cell.angle_beta   90.00
_cell.angle_gamma   90.00
#
_symmetry.space_group_name_H-M   'P 1'
#
loop_
_entity.id
_entity.type
_entity.pdbx_description
1 polymer ?
#
loop_
_entity_poly.entity_id
_entity_poly.type
_entity_poly.pdbx_seq_one_letter_code
_entity_poly.pdbx_strand_id
1 'polypeptide(L)'
;MLNHLIALYIPSRLSENVTVASLDARHTSLQIIVGGALECIARGDWQVYLNAETQTTGPSNVRAAQLLHETGLDLPVTGNAVFLGREGLSQDIDVPEYLIHRAEALFDTRLTQPAA
;
A
#
# COMPACT_ATOMS: atom_id res chain seq x y z
N MET A 1 0.27 17.24 -14.83
CA MET A 1 0.31 17.52 -13.38
C MET A 1 0.71 16.23 -12.68
N LEU A 2 1.70 16.28 -11.79
CA LEU A 2 2.06 15.15 -10.95
C LEU A 2 0.95 14.97 -9.90
N ASN A 3 0.45 13.76 -9.69
CA ASN A 3 -0.57 13.47 -8.67
C ASN A 3 0.14 12.86 -7.45
N HIS A 4 0.78 13.70 -6.65
CA HIS A 4 1.49 13.25 -5.45
C HIS A 4 0.50 13.03 -4.30
N LEU A 5 0.43 11.80 -3.82
CA LEU A 5 -0.38 11.42 -2.66
C LEU A 5 0.52 10.78 -1.61
N ILE A 6 0.16 10.97 -0.35
CA ILE A 6 0.76 10.26 0.77
C ILE A 6 0.26 8.82 0.73
N ALA A 7 1.17 7.89 0.50
CA ALA A 7 0.90 6.48 0.42
C ALA A 7 1.66 5.73 1.52
N LEU A 8 1.06 4.63 1.99
CA LEU A 8 1.74 3.67 2.84
C LEU A 8 2.31 2.56 1.94
N TYR A 9 3.64 2.50 1.88
CA TYR A 9 4.39 1.51 1.12
C TYR A 9 4.86 0.37 2.01
N ILE A 10 4.44 -0.85 1.70
CA ILE A 10 4.83 -2.07 2.41
C ILE A 10 5.60 -2.97 1.43
N PRO A 11 6.94 -3.01 1.53
CA PRO A 11 7.73 -3.89 0.68
C PRO A 11 7.57 -5.36 1.07
N SER A 12 7.64 -6.25 0.09
CA SER A 12 7.61 -7.72 0.32
C SER A 12 8.80 -8.22 1.13
N ARG A 13 9.96 -7.59 0.96
CA ARG A 13 11.19 -7.99 1.65
C ARG A 13 11.23 -7.42 3.06
N LEU A 14 11.37 -8.29 4.07
CA LEU A 14 11.47 -7.89 5.48
C LEU A 14 12.70 -7.03 5.79
N SER A 15 13.73 -7.07 4.95
CA SER A 15 14.92 -6.20 5.06
C SER A 15 14.64 -4.75 4.68
N GLU A 16 13.55 -4.49 3.96
CA GLU A 16 13.12 -3.14 3.57
C GLU A 16 12.10 -2.62 4.58
N ASN A 17 12.20 -1.34 4.90
CA ASN A 17 11.32 -0.70 5.87
C ASN A 17 9.95 -0.40 5.24
N VAL A 18 8.90 -0.57 6.04
CA VAL A 18 7.60 0.03 5.74
C VAL A 18 7.75 1.54 5.83
N THR A 19 7.21 2.28 4.87
CA THR A 19 7.35 3.74 4.81
C THR A 19 6.02 4.41 4.47
N VAL A 20 5.85 5.62 4.97
CA VAL A 20 4.84 6.54 4.46
C VAL A 20 5.56 7.58 3.63
N ALA A 21 5.20 7.70 2.37
CA ALA A 21 5.90 8.57 1.42
C ALA A 21 4.92 9.25 0.47
N SER A 22 5.29 10.45 0.02
CA SER A 22 4.63 11.10 -1.10
C SER A 22 5.02 10.37 -2.39
N LEU A 23 4.08 9.62 -2.96
CA LEU A 23 4.26 8.86 -4.19
C LEU A 23 3.42 9.48 -5.29
N ASP A 24 3.91 9.36 -6.52
CA ASP A 24 3.14 9.73 -7.70
C ASP A 24 2.11 8.63 -7.99
N ALA A 25 0.83 8.93 -7.73
CA ALA A 25 -0.28 8.00 -7.87
C ALA A 25 -0.74 7.80 -9.32
N ARG A 26 0.01 8.30 -10.30
CA ARG A 26 -0.25 7.94 -11.71
C ARG A 26 -0.07 6.43 -11.90
N HIS A 27 -0.98 5.83 -12.66
CA HIS A 27 -0.97 4.40 -12.97
C HIS A 27 0.41 3.87 -13.40
N THR A 28 1.11 4.56 -14.30
CA THR A 28 2.46 4.16 -14.75
C THR A 28 3.50 4.20 -13.61
N SER A 29 3.42 5.17 -12.72
CA SER A 29 4.34 5.29 -11.59
C SER A 29 4.10 4.20 -10.56
N LEU A 30 2.83 3.90 -10.26
CA LEU A 30 2.44 2.77 -9.41
C LEU A 30 2.90 1.43 -10.00
N GLN A 31 2.78 1.21 -11.31
CA GLN A 31 3.30 0.01 -12.00
C GLN A 31 4.81 -0.19 -11.78
N ILE A 32 5.58 0.90 -11.80
CA ILE A 32 7.03 0.85 -11.53
C ILE A 32 7.30 0.48 -10.06
N ILE A 33 6.52 1.01 -9.12
CA ILE A 33 6.69 0.76 -7.68
C ILE A 33 6.35 -0.68 -7.31
N VAL A 34 5.24 -1.22 -7.84
CA VAL A 34 4.85 -2.62 -7.61
C VAL A 34 5.66 -3.60 -8.48
N GLY A 35 6.28 -3.10 -9.55
CA GLY A 35 7.16 -3.86 -10.44
C GLY A 35 6.45 -4.69 -11.50
N GLY A 36 5.25 -4.29 -11.94
CA GLY A 36 4.45 -5.03 -12.91
C GLY A 36 3.05 -4.45 -13.15
N ALA A 37 2.18 -5.23 -13.78
CA ALA A 37 0.78 -4.85 -13.97
C ALA A 37 0.07 -4.61 -12.63
N LEU A 38 -0.76 -3.57 -12.54
CA LEU A 38 -1.45 -3.22 -11.31
C LEU A 38 -2.68 -4.10 -11.11
N GLU A 39 -2.76 -4.72 -9.94
CA GLU A 39 -4.01 -5.19 -9.37
C GLU A 39 -4.40 -4.25 -8.22
N CYS A 40 -5.68 -3.88 -8.16
CA CYS A 40 -6.20 -3.03 -7.10
C CYS A 40 -7.25 -3.79 -6.28
N ILE A 41 -7.05 -3.81 -4.97
CA ILE A 41 -8.03 -4.30 -4.01
C ILE A 41 -8.54 -3.10 -3.23
N ALA A 42 -9.81 -2.74 -3.43
CA ALA A 42 -10.41 -1.56 -2.82
C ALA A 42 -11.46 -1.92 -1.78
N ARG A 43 -11.46 -1.23 -0.63
CA ARG A 43 -12.39 -1.49 0.47
C ARG A 43 -12.63 -0.25 1.31
N GLY A 44 -13.90 0.10 1.48
CA GLY A 44 -14.28 1.29 2.25
C GLY A 44 -13.66 2.54 1.64
N ASP A 45 -12.86 3.24 2.45
CA ASP A 45 -12.16 4.49 2.14
C ASP A 45 -10.68 4.29 1.78
N TRP A 46 -10.25 3.06 1.51
CA TRP A 46 -8.88 2.76 1.09
C TRP A 46 -8.83 1.74 -0.05
N GLN A 47 -7.65 1.64 -0.64
CA GLN A 47 -7.31 0.64 -1.64
C GLN A 47 -5.82 0.31 -1.57
N VAL A 48 -5.48 -0.91 -2.00
CA VAL A 48 -4.11 -1.36 -2.12
C VAL A 48 -3.80 -1.76 -3.56
N TYR A 49 -2.69 -1.24 -4.07
CA TYR A 49 -2.13 -1.60 -5.35
C TYR A 49 -1.03 -2.63 -5.17
N LEU A 50 -1.13 -3.70 -5.96
CA LEU A 50 -0.27 -4.87 -5.96
C LEU A 50 0.20 -5.16 -7.39
N ASN A 51 1.21 -6.01 -7.51
CA ASN A 51 1.62 -6.54 -8.80
C ASN A 51 0.82 -7.80 -9.13
N ALA A 52 -0.09 -7.68 -10.11
CA ALA A 52 -1.00 -8.73 -10.56
C ALA A 52 -0.27 -10.02 -10.98
N GLU A 53 0.93 -9.89 -11.56
CA GLU A 53 1.70 -11.01 -12.09
C GLU A 53 2.30 -11.86 -10.96
N THR A 54 2.56 -11.24 -9.80
CA THR A 54 3.20 -11.91 -8.67
C THR A 54 2.26 -12.63 -7.74
N GLN A 55 0.94 -12.42 -7.84
CA GLN A 55 -0.05 -12.88 -6.84
C GLN A 55 -0.07 -14.37 -6.56
N THR A 56 0.48 -15.18 -7.46
CA THR A 56 0.59 -16.64 -7.32
C THR A 56 2.03 -17.16 -7.22
N THR A 57 3.04 -16.34 -7.49
CA THR A 57 4.44 -16.78 -7.66
C THR A 57 5.48 -15.92 -6.93
N GLY A 58 5.10 -14.73 -6.48
CA GLY A 58 5.97 -13.76 -5.85
C GLY A 58 6.24 -14.02 -4.38
N PRO A 59 7.20 -13.30 -3.78
CA PRO A 59 7.47 -13.38 -2.36
C PRO A 59 6.23 -12.92 -1.57
N SER A 60 5.84 -13.72 -0.58
CA SER A 60 4.72 -13.38 0.30
C SER A 60 5.03 -12.12 1.11
N ASN A 61 4.10 -11.17 1.08
CA ASN A 61 4.16 -9.95 1.86
C ASN A 61 3.31 -10.12 3.13
N VAL A 62 3.89 -10.81 4.11
CA VAL A 62 3.22 -11.11 5.40
C VAL A 62 2.79 -9.84 6.14
N ARG A 63 3.54 -8.73 5.97
CA ARG A 63 3.24 -7.43 6.59
C ARG A 63 1.98 -6.81 5.98
N ALA A 64 1.88 -6.79 4.65
CA ALA A 64 0.69 -6.29 3.97
C ALA A 64 -0.52 -7.20 4.25
N ALA A 65 -0.34 -8.51 4.21
CA ALA A 65 -1.40 -9.47 4.54
C ALA A 65 -1.92 -9.29 5.97
N GLN A 66 -1.04 -9.07 6.95
CA GLN A 66 -1.44 -8.78 8.33
C GLN A 66 -2.23 -7.47 8.44
N LEU A 67 -1.79 -6.40 7.76
CA LEU A 67 -2.54 -5.14 7.77
C LEU A 67 -3.93 -5.32 7.15
N LEU A 68 -4.04 -6.05 6.05
CA LEU A 68 -5.33 -6.39 5.45
C LEU A 68 -6.20 -7.22 6.41
N HIS A 69 -5.62 -8.20 7.08
CA HIS A 69 -6.31 -9.02 8.07
C HIS A 69 -6.92 -8.16 9.19
N GLU A 70 -6.17 -7.20 9.74
CA GLU A 70 -6.67 -6.27 10.76
C GLU A 70 -7.81 -5.38 10.23
N THR A 71 -7.78 -5.00 8.95
CA THR A 71 -8.90 -4.29 8.33
C THR A 71 -10.11 -5.19 8.07
N GLY A 72 -9.99 -6.50 8.29
CA GLY A 72 -11.03 -7.53 8.14
C GLY A 72 -11.01 -8.21 6.76
N LEU A 73 -9.87 -8.18 6.05
CA LEU A 73 -9.68 -8.79 4.73
C LEU A 73 -8.59 -9.85 4.83
N ASP A 74 -8.99 -11.11 4.88
CA ASP A 74 -8.06 -12.23 5.01
C ASP A 74 -7.69 -12.76 3.62
N LEU A 75 -6.69 -12.12 3.00
CA LEU A 75 -6.20 -12.48 1.67
C LEU A 75 -4.68 -12.56 1.67
N PRO A 76 -4.08 -13.54 0.97
CA PRO A 76 -2.65 -13.57 0.77
C PRO A 76 -2.24 -12.40 -0.15
N VAL A 77 -1.15 -11.74 0.21
CA VAL A 77 -0.53 -10.68 -0.60
C VAL A 77 0.87 -11.09 -0.99
N THR A 78 1.26 -10.81 -2.22
CA THR A 78 2.62 -11.01 -2.71
C THR A 78 3.19 -9.73 -3.28
N GLY A 79 4.52 -9.64 -3.33
CA GLY A 79 5.19 -8.47 -3.87
C GLY A 79 4.99 -7.21 -3.03
N ASN A 80 5.32 -6.06 -3.60
CA ASN A 80 5.22 -4.79 -2.90
C ASN A 80 3.78 -4.30 -2.92
N ALA A 81 3.35 -3.72 -1.80
CA ALA A 81 2.00 -3.20 -1.63
C ALA A 81 2.03 -1.70 -1.40
N VAL A 82 1.18 -0.97 -2.13
CA VAL A 82 1.00 0.48 -1.99
C VAL A 82 -0.43 0.75 -1.57
N PHE A 83 -0.61 1.21 -0.34
CA PHE A 83 -1.90 1.61 0.20
C PHE A 83 -2.14 3.10 -0.04
N LEU A 84 -3.29 3.41 -0.60
CA LEU A 84 -3.80 4.75 -0.83
C LEU A 84 -5.21 4.87 -0.26
N GLY A 85 -5.61 6.09 0.05
CA GLY A 85 -7.00 6.36 0.35
C GLY A 85 -7.82 6.39 -0.92
N ARG A 86 -9.12 6.27 -0.76
CA ARG A 86 -10.07 6.25 -1.85
C ARG A 86 -11.28 7.11 -1.49
N GLU A 87 -11.58 8.05 -2.37
CA GLU A 87 -12.83 8.82 -2.35
C GLU A 87 -13.70 8.37 -3.54
N GLY A 88 -14.91 7.89 -3.28
CA GLY A 88 -15.81 7.43 -4.34
C GLY A 88 -15.31 6.19 -5.10
N LEU A 89 -15.47 6.15 -6.43
CA LEU A 89 -15.18 4.95 -7.25
C LEU A 89 -13.81 4.96 -7.93
N SER A 90 -13.16 6.12 -8.09
CA SER A 90 -11.98 6.24 -8.95
C SER A 90 -11.02 7.35 -8.54
N GLN A 91 -11.20 7.94 -7.35
CA GLN A 91 -10.34 9.01 -6.88
C GLN A 91 -9.43 8.49 -5.77
N ASP A 92 -8.16 8.44 -6.10
CA ASP A 92 -7.11 8.14 -5.14
C ASP A 92 -6.87 9.40 -4.31
N ILE A 93 -6.83 9.22 -2.99
CA ILE A 93 -6.50 10.28 -2.03
C ILE A 93 -5.38 9.77 -1.10
N ASP A 94 -4.92 10.64 -0.22
CA ASP A 94 -3.94 10.27 0.80
C ASP A 94 -4.43 9.09 1.63
N VAL A 95 -3.50 8.21 2.00
CA VAL A 95 -3.80 7.06 2.85
C VAL A 95 -4.44 7.51 4.17
N PRO A 96 -5.56 6.89 4.61
CA PRO A 96 -6.20 7.25 5.86
C PRO A 96 -5.26 7.11 7.06
N GLU A 97 -5.25 8.10 7.95
CA GLU A 97 -4.35 8.14 9.12
C GLU A 97 -4.46 6.90 10.01
N TYR A 98 -5.66 6.34 10.14
CA TYR A 98 -5.87 5.14 10.95
C TYR A 98 -5.14 3.91 10.38
N LEU A 99 -4.93 3.82 9.05
CA LEU A 99 -4.13 2.75 8.46
C LEU A 99 -2.65 2.94 8.75
N ILE A 100 -2.16 4.19 8.75
CA ILE A 100 -0.79 4.51 9.17
C ILE A 100 -0.60 4.07 10.62
N HIS A 101 -1.45 4.53 11.55
CA HIS A 101 -1.34 4.17 12.97
C HIS A 101 -1.44 2.66 13.21
N ARG A 102 -2.25 1.96 12.43
CA ARG A 102 -2.35 0.51 12.50
C ARG A 102 -1.07 -0.18 11.99
N ALA A 103 -0.50 0.30 10.90
CA ALA A 103 0.79 -0.17 10.41
C ALA A 103 1.91 0.11 11.43
N GLU A 104 1.92 1.29 12.04
CA GLU A 104 2.87 1.65 13.11
C GLU A 104 2.75 0.68 14.30
N ALA A 105 1.53 0.37 14.73
CA ALA A 105 1.27 -0.57 15.82
C ALA A 105 1.66 -2.01 15.48
N LEU A 106 1.45 -2.46 14.23
CA LEU A 106 1.80 -3.80 13.78
C LEU A 106 3.30 -4.00 13.60
N PHE A 107 4.01 -2.96 13.15
CA PHE A 107 5.43 -3.05 12.82
C PHE A 107 6.34 -2.47 13.91
N ASP A 108 5.77 -2.05 15.05
CA ASP A 108 6.46 -1.42 16.19
C ASP A 108 7.44 -0.33 15.74
N THR A 109 7.00 0.49 14.77
CA THR A 109 7.82 1.51 14.11
C THR A 109 6.99 2.76 13.91
N ARG A 110 7.57 3.93 14.23
CA ARG A 110 6.95 5.20 13.85
C ARG A 110 7.18 5.46 12.37
N LEU A 111 6.08 5.55 11.63
CA LEU A 111 6.07 5.90 10.22
C LEU A 111 5.86 7.41 10.14
N THR A 112 6.94 8.17 10.34
CA THR A 112 6.88 9.63 10.18
C THR A 112 6.47 9.98 8.74
N GLN A 113 5.30 10.62 8.58
CA GLN A 113 4.96 11.31 7.33
C GLN A 113 6.06 12.34 7.03
N PRO A 114 6.54 12.44 5.79
CA PRO A 114 7.33 13.60 5.39
C PRO A 114 6.49 14.85 5.64
N ALA A 115 7.03 15.80 6.41
CA ALA A 115 6.37 17.07 6.71
C ALA A 115 5.93 17.75 5.40
N ALA A 116 4.66 18.16 5.37
CA ALA A 116 4.03 18.88 4.27
C ALA A 116 4.78 20.16 3.87
#